data_AF-A0A359KNU4-F1
#
_entry.id   AF-A0A359KNU4-F1
#
_cell.length_a   1.000
_cell.length_b   1.000
_cell.length_c   1.000
_cell.angle_alpha   90.00
_cell.angle_beta   90.00
_cell.angle_gamma   90.00
#
_symmetry.space_group_name_H-M   'P 1'
#
loop_
_entity.id
_entity.type
_entity.pdbx_description
1 polymer ?
#
loop_
_entity_poly.entity_id
_entity_poly.type
_entity_poly.pdbx_seq_one_letter_code
_entity_poly.pdbx_strand_id
1 'polypeptide(L)' 'MRHVVFIGPQGAGKGTQAARIAPMFGLLHLATGDLFRALMAGTSDLAAEVRAFYDRG' A
#
# COMPACT_ATOMS: atom_id res chain seq x y z
N MET A 1 -7.86 -19.23 2.24
CA MET A 1 -6.92 -18.09 2.12
C MET A 1 -7.15 -17.14 3.29
N ARG A 2 -6.10 -16.52 3.84
CA ARG A 2 -6.20 -15.60 4.99
C ARG A 2 -5.79 -14.19 4.54
N HIS A 3 -6.62 -13.19 4.83
CA HIS A 3 -6.29 -11.79 4.62
C HIS A 3 -6.27 -11.07 5.97
N VAL A 4 -5.28 -10.20 6.19
CA VAL A 4 -5.12 -9.44 7.43
C VAL A 4 -5.03 -7.95 7.08
N VAL A 5 -5.82 -7.14 7.76
CA VAL A 5 -5.84 -5.68 7.57
C VAL A 5 -5.37 -5.00 8.86
N PHE A 6 -4.35 -4.15 8.77
CA PHE A 6 -3.86 -3.33 9.88
C PHE A 6 -4.48 -1.93 9.80
N ILE A 7 -5.28 -1.55 10.80
CA ILE A 7 -5.97 -0.26 10.88
C ILE A 7 -5.51 0.49 12.13
N GLY A 8 -5.46 1.82 12.08
CA GLY A 8 -4.97 2.67 13.16
C GLY A 8 -4.46 4.02 12.67
N PRO A 9 -4.24 5.01 13.56
CA PRO A 9 -3.89 6.38 13.18
C PRO A 9 -2.52 6.47 12.50
N GLN A 10 -2.23 7.62 11.88
CA GLN A 10 -0.89 7.91 11.36
C GLN A 10 0.14 7.80 12.49
N GLY A 11 1.30 7.20 12.23
CA GLY A 11 2.33 6.98 13.25
C GLY A 11 2.13 5.76 14.16
N ALA A 12 0.99 5.05 14.12
CA ALA A 12 0.73 3.88 14.97
C ALA A 12 1.58 2.62 14.68
N GLY A 13 2.56 2.70 13.76
CA GLY A 13 3.46 1.58 13.46
C GLY A 13 2.85 0.44 12.63
N LYS A 14 1.67 0.62 12.03
CA LYS A 14 0.97 -0.41 11.23
C LYS A 14 1.85 -1.07 10.17
N GLY A 15 2.53 -0.26 9.35
CA GLY A 15 3.42 -0.78 8.29
C GLY A 15 4.59 -1.57 8.86
N THR A 16 5.17 -1.09 9.97
CA THR A 16 6.24 -1.80 10.67
C THR A 16 5.77 -3.16 11.21
N GLN A 17 4.58 -3.23 11.79
CA GLN A 17 4.04 -4.48 12.31
C GLN A 17 3.63 -5.43 11.18
N ALA A 18 2.97 -4.92 10.13
CA ALA A 18 2.57 -5.71 8.98
C ALA A 18 3.77 -6.33 8.26
N ALA A 19 4.85 -5.57 8.05
CA ALA A 19 6.08 -6.06 7.44
C ALA A 19 6.79 -7.15 8.28
N ARG A 20 6.68 -7.09 9.61
CA ARG A 20 7.23 -8.11 10.52
C ARG A 20 6.38 -9.38 10.57
N ILE A 21 5.06 -9.23 10.56
CA ILE A 21 4.11 -10.34 10.73
C ILE A 21 3.88 -11.11 9.43
N ALA A 22 3.86 -10.43 8.28
CA ALA A 22 3.56 -11.05 6.99
C ALA A 22 4.43 -12.31 6.69
N PRO A 23 5.77 -12.29 6.86
CA PRO A 23 6.62 -13.47 6.64
C PRO A 23 6.30 -14.64 7.58
N MET A 24 5.91 -14.37 8.83
CA MET A 24 5.60 -15.40 9.84
C MET A 24 4.38 -16.23 9.46
N PHE A 25 3.48 -15.67 8.64
CA PHE A 25 2.25 -16.31 8.19
C PHE A 25 2.25 -16.65 6.69
N GLY A 26 3.39 -16.46 6.01
CA GLY A 26 3.49 -16.68 4.56
C GLY A 26 2.58 -15.74 3.75
N LEU A 27 2.36 -14.51 4.24
CA LEU A 27 1.51 -13.51 3.61
C LEU A 27 2.37 -12.50 2.82
N LEU A 28 1.78 -11.94 1.76
CA LEU A 28 2.34 -10.79 1.06
C LEU A 28 2.04 -9.51 1.84
N HIS A 29 3.06 -8.73 2.16
CA HIS A 29 2.87 -7.38 2.71
C HIS A 29 2.41 -6.44 1.60
N LEU A 30 1.22 -5.86 1.74
CA LEU A 30 0.65 -4.89 0.82
C LEU A 30 0.38 -3.57 1.54
N ALA A 31 0.97 -2.49 1.03
CA ALA A 31 0.74 -1.13 1.50
C ALA A 31 0.20 -0.27 0.34
N THR A 32 -0.94 0.39 0.57
CA THR A 32 -1.59 1.23 -0.45
C THR A 32 -0.67 2.35 -0.95
N GLY A 33 0.09 2.98 -0.04
CA GLY A 33 1.04 4.03 -0.41
C GLY A 33 2.14 3.56 -1.39
N ASP A 34 2.67 2.35 -1.19
CA ASP A 34 3.68 1.79 -2.10
C ASP A 34 3.06 1.40 -3.44
N LEU A 35 1.85 0.83 -3.41
CA LEU A 35 1.09 0.47 -4.61
C LEU A 35 0.82 1.68 -5.49
N PHE A 36 0.29 2.77 -4.92
CA PHE A 36 0.02 4.00 -5.68
C PHE A 36 1.30 4.63 -6.24
N ARG A 37 2.38 4.69 -5.45
CA ARG A 37 3.69 5.18 -5.94
C ARG A 37 4.22 4.36 -7.10
N ALA A 38 4.12 3.03 -7.02
CA ALA A 38 4.55 2.14 -8.09
C ALA A 38 3.68 2.29 -9.36
N LEU A 39 2.35 2.39 -9.20
CA LEU A 39 1.42 2.60 -10.32
C LEU A 39 1.68 3.90 -11.06
N MET A 40 1.88 5.01 -10.34
CA MET A 40 2.15 6.32 -10.95
C MET A 40 3.51 6.40 -11.67
N ALA A 41 4.45 5.49 -11.41
CA ALA A 41 5.71 5.42 -12.14
C ALA A 41 5.56 4.89 -13.57
N GLY A 42 4.41 4.28 -13.91
CA GLY A 42 4.10 3.80 -15.24
C GLY A 42 3.62 4.89 -16.21
N THR A 43 3.37 4.48 -17.45
CA THR A 43 2.87 5.33 -18.54
C THR A 43 1.49 4.89 -19.05
N SER A 44 0.78 4.04 -18.31
CA SER A 44 -0.57 3.59 -18.67
C SER A 44 -1.62 4.68 -18.43
N ASP A 45 -2.78 4.56 -19.08
CA ASP A 45 -3.93 5.45 -18.84
C ASP A 45 -4.34 5.46 -17.37
N LEU A 46 -4.28 4.29 -16.71
CA LEU A 46 -4.51 4.15 -15.28
C LEU A 46 -3.48 4.93 -14.45
N ALA A 47 -2.20 4.93 -14.85
CA ALA A 47 -1.18 5.70 -14.15
C ALA A 47 -1.45 7.22 -14.25
N ALA A 48 -1.91 7.68 -15.42
CA ALA A 48 -2.31 9.07 -15.63
C ALA A 48 -3.54 9.45 -14.79
N GLU A 49 -4.56 8.59 -14.75
CA GLU A 49 -5.75 8.80 -13.93
C GLU A 49 -5.39 8.88 -12.44
N VAL A 50 -4.66 7.89 -11.93
CA VAL A 50 -4.24 7.85 -10.52
C VAL A 50 -3.43 9.08 -10.14
N ARG A 51 -2.47 9.51 -10.99
CA ARG A 51 -1.68 10.73 -10.74
C ARG A 51 -2.57 11.96 -10.65
N ALA A 52 -3.55 12.10 -11.55
CA ALA A 52 -4.47 13.23 -11.51
C ALA A 52 -5.25 13.30 -10.20
N PHE A 53 -5.67 12.17 -9.61
CA PHE A 53 -6.31 12.15 -8.29
C PHE A 53 -5.31 12.43 -7.16
N TYR A 54 -4.15 11.79 -7.18
CA TYR A 54 -3.14 11.88 -6.12
C TYR A 54 -2.58 13.31 -5.96
N ASP A 55 -2.38 14.03 -7.06
CA ASP A 55 -1.85 15.40 -7.03
C ASP A 55 -2.85 16.43 -6.45
N ARG A 56 -4.13 16.06 -6.29
CA ARG A 56 -5.17 16.93 -5.70
C ARG A 56 -5.22 16.91 -4.17
N GLY A 57 -4.50 16.00 -3.51
CA GLY A 57 -4.47 15.86 -2.05
C GLY A 57 -5.49 14.85 -1.53
#